data_AF-A0A7J4G236-F1
#
_entry.id   AF-A0A7J4G236-F1
#
_cell.length_a   1.000
_cell.length_b   1.000
_cell.length_c   1.000
_cell.angle_alpha   90.00
_cell.angle_beta   90.00
_cell.angle_gamma   90.00
#
_symmetry.space_group_name_H-M   'P 1'
#
loop_
_entity.id
_entity.type
_entity.pdbx_description
1 polymer ?
#
loop_
_entity_poly.entity_id
_entity_poly.type
_entity_poly.pdbx_seq_one_letter_code
_entity_poly.pdbx_strand_id
1 'polypeptide(L)'
;MEPGQICKKIAGKERGRYCVIFKVEGKLAWITGIKKYKMCRRRKCNLKHLKPTKFKINIDSEKQEDIEKKLYESGIITKLGLIKDRSLKTVSFSNI
;
A
#
# COMPACT_ATOMS: atom_id res chain seq x y z
N MET A 1 -12.13 -9.13 0.89
CA MET A 1 -10.85 -8.42 0.67
C MET A 1 -9.99 -9.32 -0.17
N GLU A 2 -9.36 -8.75 -1.18
CA GLU A 2 -8.64 -9.52 -2.19
C GLU A 2 -7.24 -8.95 -2.43
N PRO A 3 -6.31 -9.76 -2.97
CA PRO A 3 -5.06 -9.24 -3.48
C PRO A 3 -5.31 -8.12 -4.50
N GLY A 4 -4.49 -7.08 -4.44
CA GLY A 4 -4.66 -5.86 -5.24
C GLY A 4 -5.49 -4.77 -4.56
N GLN A 5 -6.27 -5.09 -3.54
CA GLN A 5 -7.18 -4.12 -2.93
C GLN A 5 -6.43 -3.18 -1.97
N ILE A 6 -6.71 -1.88 -2.10
CA ILE A 6 -6.16 -0.86 -1.19
C ILE A 6 -7.05 -0.76 0.04
N CYS A 7 -6.42 -0.76 1.21
CA CYS A 7 -7.08 -0.74 2.49
C CYS A 7 -6.49 0.36 3.38
N LYS A 8 -7.33 0.90 4.27
CA LYS A 8 -6.93 1.81 5.34
C LYS A 8 -6.87 1.03 6.64
N LYS A 9 -5.78 1.15 7.38
CA LYS A 9 -5.65 0.51 8.68
C LYS A 9 -6.42 1.30 9.73
N ILE A 10 -7.36 0.64 10.40
CA ILE A 10 -8.24 1.28 11.39
C ILE A 10 -7.76 1.11 12.84
N ALA A 11 -6.77 0.25 13.10
CA ALA A 11 -6.26 -0.02 14.45
C ALA A 11 -4.72 -0.22 14.51
N GLY A 12 -4.12 0.09 15.67
CA GLY A 12 -2.71 -0.14 16.00
C GLY A 12 -1.74 1.01 15.64
N LYS A 13 -0.43 0.71 15.67
CA LYS A 13 0.72 1.66 15.52
C LYS A 13 0.77 2.42 14.16
N GLU A 14 -0.15 2.15 13.25
CA GLU A 14 -0.27 2.78 11.92
C GLU A 14 -1.71 3.09 11.56
N ARG A 15 -2.57 3.29 12.57
CA ARG A 15 -3.96 3.69 12.35
C ARG A 15 -4.01 4.93 11.45
N GLY A 16 -4.88 4.90 10.46
CA GLY A 16 -5.07 5.97 9.49
C GLY A 16 -4.21 5.86 8.24
N ARG A 17 -3.20 4.98 8.20
CA ARG A 17 -2.35 4.79 7.00
C ARG A 17 -2.99 3.83 6.00
N TYR A 18 -2.63 4.01 4.74
CA TYR A 18 -3.06 3.17 3.63
C TYR A 18 -2.05 2.06 3.36
N CYS A 19 -2.54 0.95 2.82
CA CYS A 19 -1.76 -0.22 2.46
C CYS A 19 -2.45 -1.01 1.36
N VAL A 20 -1.70 -1.87 0.70
CA VAL A 20 -2.17 -2.77 -0.35
C VAL A 20 -2.07 -4.20 0.15
N ILE A 21 -3.09 -5.00 -0.10
CA ILE A 21 -3.06 -6.43 0.19
C ILE A 21 -2.45 -7.15 -1.01
N PHE A 22 -1.46 -8.00 -0.78
CA PHE A 22 -0.88 -8.85 -1.83
C PHE A 22 -1.20 -10.33 -1.63
N LYS A 23 -1.48 -10.75 -0.39
CA LYS A 23 -1.85 -12.13 -0.09
C LYS A 23 -2.86 -12.17 1.06
N VAL A 24 -3.85 -13.05 0.96
CA VAL A 24 -4.85 -13.28 2.01
C VAL A 24 -4.85 -14.76 2.35
N GLU A 25 -4.87 -15.06 3.64
CA GLU A 25 -4.84 -16.42 4.17
C GLU A 25 -5.80 -16.50 5.37
N GLY A 26 -7.00 -17.02 5.13
CA GLY A 26 -8.06 -17.06 6.14
C GLY A 26 -8.38 -15.67 6.70
N LYS A 27 -8.08 -15.45 7.99
CA LYS A 27 -8.32 -14.19 8.70
C LYS A 27 -7.15 -13.20 8.63
N LEU A 28 -6.00 -13.65 8.13
CA LEU A 28 -4.77 -12.85 8.09
C LEU A 28 -4.52 -12.37 6.66
N ALA A 29 -4.08 -11.13 6.54
CA ALA A 29 -3.71 -10.50 5.29
C ALA A 29 -2.27 -10.03 5.37
N TRP A 30 -1.54 -10.25 4.29
CA TRP A 30 -0.23 -9.67 4.08
C TRP A 30 -0.38 -8.36 3.33
N ILE A 31 0.07 -7.30 3.99
CA ILE A 31 -0.02 -5.95 3.48
C ILE A 31 1.37 -5.42 3.12
N THR A 32 1.41 -4.54 2.13
CA THR A 32 2.58 -3.77 1.72
C THR A 32 2.20 -2.30 1.50
N GLY A 33 3.18 -1.41 1.44
CA GLY A 33 2.96 0.01 1.22
C GLY A 33 4.27 0.77 1.05
N ILE A 34 4.20 1.92 0.39
CA ILE A 34 5.38 2.73 0.10
C ILE A 34 5.72 3.60 1.31
N LYS A 35 6.87 3.31 1.94
CA LYS A 35 7.36 4.06 3.11
C LYS A 35 7.52 5.57 2.82
N LYS A 36 7.89 5.94 1.59
CA LYS A 36 8.04 7.33 1.13
C LYS A 36 6.74 8.14 1.19
N TYR A 37 5.57 7.49 1.10
CA TYR A 37 4.26 8.13 1.13
C TYR A 37 3.52 7.91 2.46
N LYS A 38 4.28 7.67 3.55
CA LYS A 38 3.75 7.40 4.90
C LYS A 38 2.70 6.27 4.93
N MET A 39 2.80 5.30 4.03
CA MET A 39 1.95 4.11 4.02
C MET A 39 2.37 3.11 5.12
N CYS A 40 1.59 2.04 5.29
CA CYS A 40 1.97 0.97 6.20
C CYS A 40 3.23 0.25 5.70
N ARG A 41 4.10 -0.15 6.62
CA ARG A 41 5.22 -1.06 6.30
C ARG A 41 4.71 -2.46 5.99
N ARG A 42 5.46 -3.20 5.15
CA ARG A 42 5.19 -4.60 4.83
C ARG A 42 5.12 -5.43 6.11
N ARG A 43 3.97 -6.11 6.33
CA ARG A 43 3.70 -6.90 7.54
C ARG A 43 2.47 -7.80 7.37
N LYS A 44 2.33 -8.76 8.27
CA LYS A 44 1.09 -9.54 8.46
C LYS A 44 0.13 -8.78 9.38
N CYS A 45 -1.15 -8.70 9.04
CA CYS A 45 -2.19 -8.05 9.83
C CYS A 45 -3.51 -8.84 9.77
N ASN A 46 -4.33 -8.72 10.80
CA ASN A 46 -5.66 -9.31 10.79
C ASN A 46 -6.60 -8.47 9.90
N LEU A 47 -7.44 -9.13 9.10
CA LEU A 47 -8.42 -8.49 8.23
C LEU A 47 -9.37 -7.56 9.01
N LYS A 48 -9.68 -7.90 10.26
CA LYS A 48 -10.52 -7.07 11.16
C LYS A 48 -9.96 -5.65 11.38
N HIS A 49 -8.66 -5.44 11.21
CA HIS A 49 -8.00 -4.14 11.41
C HIS A 49 -7.85 -3.33 10.12
N LEU A 50 -8.33 -3.85 9.00
CA LEU A 50 -8.23 -3.24 7.69
C LEU A 50 -9.64 -2.89 7.20
N LYS A 51 -9.80 -1.66 6.70
CA LYS A 51 -11.03 -1.22 6.03
C LYS A 51 -10.74 -1.12 4.53
N PRO A 52 -11.47 -1.84 3.66
CA PRO A 52 -11.23 -1.78 2.23
C PRO A 52 -11.62 -0.41 1.69
N THR A 53 -10.90 0.05 0.67
CA THR A 53 -11.27 1.22 -0.12
C THR A 53 -11.87 0.76 -1.46
N LYS A 54 -12.41 1.72 -2.22
CA LYS A 54 -12.95 1.47 -3.57
C LYS A 54 -11.86 1.23 -4.62
N PHE A 55 -10.60 1.47 -4.28
CA PHE A 55 -9.48 1.36 -5.21
C PHE A 55 -8.86 -0.04 -5.16
N LYS A 56 -8.56 -0.56 -6.35
CA LYS A 56 -7.87 -1.84 -6.57
C LYS A 56 -6.79 -1.62 -7.62
N ILE A 57 -5.65 -2.28 -7.44
CA ILE A 57 -4.59 -2.39 -8.42
C ILE A 57 -4.46 -3.84 -8.85
N ASN A 58 -4.10 -4.07 -10.12
CA ASN A 58 -3.82 -5.41 -10.57
C ASN A 58 -2.40 -5.80 -10.15
N ILE A 59 -2.21 -6.92 -9.44
CA ILE A 59 -0.91 -7.36 -8.94
C ILE A 59 -0.64 -8.75 -9.50
N ASP A 60 0.49 -8.90 -10.20
CA ASP A 60 0.91 -10.20 -10.77
C ASP A 60 2.05 -10.83 -9.94
N SER A 61 2.67 -10.05 -9.05
CA SER A 61 3.85 -10.45 -8.26
C SER A 61 3.69 -10.11 -6.78
N GLU A 62 4.17 -10.97 -5.89
CA GLU A 62 4.22 -10.71 -4.44
C GLU A 62 5.41 -9.82 -4.01
N LYS A 63 6.32 -9.51 -4.96
CA LYS A 63 7.53 -8.70 -4.73
C LYS A 63 7.17 -7.26 -4.39
N GLN A 64 7.87 -6.69 -3.41
CA GLN A 64 7.57 -5.34 -2.94
C GLN A 64 7.78 -4.29 -4.03
N GLU A 65 8.91 -4.34 -4.75
CA GLU A 65 9.26 -3.38 -5.80
C GLU A 65 8.20 -3.31 -6.91
N ASP A 66 7.72 -4.47 -7.38
CA ASP A 66 6.69 -4.54 -8.43
C ASP A 66 5.39 -3.90 -7.97
N ILE A 67 4.97 -4.18 -6.73
CA ILE A 67 3.75 -3.59 -6.17
C ILE A 67 3.90 -2.08 -6.02
N GLU A 68 5.07 -1.59 -5.59
CA GLU A 68 5.33 -0.15 -5.47
C GLU A 68 5.27 0.56 -6.83
N LYS A 69 5.84 -0.05 -7.89
CA LYS A 69 5.77 0.46 -9.27
C LYS A 69 4.32 0.56 -9.76
N LYS A 70 3.56 -0.53 -9.64
CA LYS A 70 2.14 -0.54 -10.06
C LYS A 70 1.28 0.46 -9.29
N LEU A 71 1.55 0.63 -7.99
CA LEU A 71 0.85 1.62 -7.19
C LEU A 71 1.15 3.05 -7.67
N TYR A 72 2.39 3.30 -8.08
CA TYR A 72 2.81 4.58 -8.63
C TYR A 72 2.15 4.85 -9.99
N GLU A 73 2.21 3.87 -10.91
CA GLU A 73 1.58 3.93 -12.23
C GLU A 73 0.06 4.13 -12.16
N SER A 74 -0.60 3.50 -11.19
CA SER A 74 -2.06 3.64 -11.00
C SER A 74 -2.52 5.05 -10.63
N GLY A 75 -1.60 5.94 -10.22
CA GLY A 75 -1.90 7.30 -9.79
C GLY A 75 -2.75 7.38 -8.51
N ILE A 76 -2.96 6.26 -7.81
CA ILE A 76 -3.85 6.20 -6.64
C ILE A 76 -3.25 6.97 -5.45
N ILE A 77 -1.92 7.08 -5.39
CA ILE A 77 -1.20 7.86 -4.37
C ILE A 77 -1.68 9.33 -4.38
N THR A 78 -1.82 9.91 -5.58
CA THR A 78 -2.33 11.27 -5.78
C THR A 78 -3.80 11.36 -5.42
N LYS A 79 -4.62 10.38 -5.84
CA LYS A 79 -6.06 10.32 -5.52
C LYS A 79 -6.33 10.22 -4.01
N LEU A 80 -5.45 9.56 -3.27
CA LEU A 80 -5.51 9.43 -1.82
C LEU A 80 -4.90 10.61 -1.07
N GLY A 81 -4.32 11.60 -1.76
CA GLY A 81 -3.70 12.77 -1.15
C GLY A 81 -2.48 12.42 -0.28
N LEU A 82 -1.76 11.34 -0.59
CA LEU A 82 -0.63 10.90 0.22
C LEU A 82 0.59 11.81 0.00
N ILE A 83 1.10 12.36 1.10
CA ILE A 83 2.22 13.31 1.07
C ILE A 83 3.54 12.53 1.06
N LYS A 84 4.43 12.85 0.11
CA LYS A 84 5.81 12.37 0.09
C LYS A 84 6.55 12.95 1.29
N ASP A 85 7.15 12.08 2.09
CA ASP A 85 7.95 12.52 3.22
C ASP A 85 9.16 13.33 2.72
N ARG A 86 9.23 14.63 3.05
CA ARG A 86 10.32 15.53 2.64
C ARG A 86 11.69 15.09 3.15
N SER A 87 11.76 14.21 4.15
CA SER A 87 13.01 13.72 4.74
C SER A 87 13.74 12.65 3.92
N LEU A 88 13.09 12.03 2.94
CA LEU A 88 13.70 11.00 2.09
C LEU A 88 14.20 11.63 0.80
N LYS A 89 15.52 11.85 0.71
CA LYS A 89 16.23 12.34 -0.48
C LYS A 89 15.61 11.76 -1.75
N THR A 90 15.31 12.66 -2.68
CA THR A 90 14.85 12.40 -4.04
C THR A 90 15.60 11.22 -4.64
N VAL A 91 14.92 10.08 -4.74
CA VAL A 91 15.27 9.13 -5.79
C VAL A 91 14.55 9.63 -7.03
N SER A 92 15.25 10.49 -7.76
CA SER A 92 15.00 10.74 -9.18
C SER A 92 15.06 9.40 -9.90
N PHE A 93 13.95 9.00 -10.51
CA PHE A 93 14.02 8.10 -11.65
C PHE A 93 13.36 8.81 -12.83
N SER A 94 14.22 9.00 -13.82
CA SER A 94 14.07 9.62 -15.12
C SER A 94 12.81 9.19 -15.85
N ASN A 95 12.17 10.18 -16.49
CA ASN A 95 11.35 9.97 -17.67
C ASN A 95 12.17 9.18 -18.70
N ILE A 96 11.61 8.08 -19.19
CA ILE A 96 11.85 7.53 -20.53
C ILE A 96 10.48 7.14 -21.06
#